data_AF-A0A2I1GB24-F1
#
_entry.id   AF-A0A2I1GB24-F1
#
_cell.length_a   1.000
_cell.length_b   1.000
_cell.length_c   1.000
_cell.angle_alpha   90.00
_cell.angle_beta   90.00
_cell.angle_gamma   90.00
#
_symmetry.space_group_name_H-M   'P 1'
#
loop_
_entity.id
_entity.type
_entity.pdbx_description
1 polymer ?
#
loop_
_entity_poly.entity_id
_entity_poly.type
_entity_poly.pdbx_seq_one_letter_code
_entity_poly.pdbx_strand_id
1 'polypeptide(L)'
;MAEITKGVITTDKLDKAEIKKIFNFFDSNGNGILSLAEIDKAVVEIYPQLAEDKPAVRRAYKAADTSKDGFINFKEFGRLIDLLYYYNNLFQVFKKLDIDNDRRINFNEFKKGYELMGINVNSPKELKSKFDEIDTNRGGYILFDEFCTHAAKVKLISEIPQDAKEAQETQ
;
A
#
# COMPACT_ATOMS: atom_id res chain seq x y z
N MET A 1 1.25 -19.87 -21.35
CA MET A 1 1.45 -19.26 -20.01
C MET A 1 2.37 -18.02 -20.06
N ALA A 2 2.44 -17.28 -21.19
CA ALA A 2 3.59 -16.40 -21.46
C ALA A 2 3.27 -14.92 -21.72
N GLU A 3 2.04 -14.42 -21.51
CA GLU A 3 1.72 -13.03 -21.90
C GLU A 3 1.08 -12.16 -20.81
N ILE A 4 0.69 -12.69 -19.65
CA ILE A 4 -0.10 -11.91 -18.68
C ILE A 4 0.77 -11.12 -17.68
N THR A 5 2.03 -11.48 -17.41
CA THR A 5 2.59 -11.19 -16.07
C THR A 5 4.07 -10.81 -16.04
N LYS A 6 4.45 -9.68 -16.64
CA LYS A 6 5.71 -8.99 -16.28
C LYS A 6 5.59 -7.49 -16.05
N GLY A 7 4.39 -6.90 -16.08
CA GLY A 7 4.26 -5.45 -15.94
C GLY A 7 2.83 -4.93 -15.88
N VAL A 8 1.84 -5.76 -15.52
CA VAL A 8 0.48 -5.28 -15.29
C VAL A 8 0.44 -4.65 -13.92
N ILE A 9 0.72 -3.35 -13.87
CA ILE A 9 0.93 -2.59 -12.64
C ILE A 9 -0.40 -2.04 -12.09
N THR A 10 -1.46 -2.03 -12.89
CA THR A 10 -2.76 -1.40 -12.59
C THR A 10 -3.89 -2.08 -13.37
N THR A 11 -5.14 -2.01 -12.87
CA THR A 11 -6.31 -2.62 -13.52
C THR A 11 -6.95 -1.78 -14.62
N ASP A 12 -6.55 -0.51 -14.75
CA ASP A 12 -7.04 0.47 -15.72
C ASP A 12 -6.90 0.02 -17.18
N LYS A 13 -5.92 -0.85 -17.47
CA LYS A 13 -5.63 -1.36 -18.82
C LYS A 13 -6.11 -2.78 -19.08
N LEU A 14 -6.76 -3.42 -18.11
CA LEU A 14 -7.18 -4.82 -18.22
C LEU A 14 -8.67 -4.93 -18.52
N ASP A 15 -9.02 -5.83 -19.43
CA ASP A 15 -10.41 -6.21 -19.60
C ASP A 15 -10.90 -7.15 -18.48
N LYS A 16 -12.22 -7.30 -18.36
CA LYS A 16 -12.83 -8.14 -17.32
C LYS A 16 -12.41 -9.61 -17.41
N ALA A 17 -12.10 -10.11 -18.61
CA ALA A 17 -11.66 -11.48 -18.80
C ALA A 17 -10.20 -11.67 -18.37
N GLU A 18 -9.33 -10.68 -18.59
CA GLU A 18 -7.96 -10.64 -18.08
C GLU A 18 -7.94 -10.56 -16.56
N ILE A 19 -8.74 -9.66 -15.96
CA ILE A 19 -8.89 -9.58 -14.50
C ILE A 19 -9.35 -10.93 -13.93
N LYS A 20 -10.27 -11.63 -14.60
CA LYS A 20 -10.72 -12.96 -14.20
C LYS A 20 -9.63 -14.03 -14.32
N LYS A 21 -8.78 -13.97 -15.34
CA LYS A 21 -7.63 -14.89 -15.46
C LYS A 21 -6.64 -14.68 -14.33
N ILE A 22 -6.35 -13.43 -13.97
CA ILE A 22 -5.45 -13.12 -12.85
C ILE A 22 -6.10 -13.55 -11.53
N PHE A 23 -7.39 -13.29 -11.32
CA PHE A 23 -8.10 -13.76 -10.12
C PHE A 23 -7.98 -15.28 -9.95
N ASN A 24 -8.24 -16.04 -11.01
CA ASN A 24 -8.14 -17.50 -10.98
C ASN A 24 -6.70 -18.00 -10.74
N PHE A 25 -5.69 -17.20 -11.08
CA PHE A 25 -4.30 -17.52 -10.77
C PHE A 25 -3.99 -17.32 -9.27
N PHE A 26 -4.55 -16.26 -8.66
CA PHE A 26 -4.45 -16.06 -7.22
C PHE A 26 -5.22 -17.14 -6.45
N ASP A 27 -6.43 -17.49 -6.90
CA ASP A 27 -7.31 -18.49 -6.29
C ASP A 27 -6.80 -19.93 -6.56
N SER A 28 -5.73 -20.30 -5.86
CA SER A 28 -5.08 -21.61 -6.03
C SER A 28 -5.97 -22.79 -5.65
N ASN A 29 -6.97 -22.59 -4.78
CA ASN A 29 -7.85 -23.65 -4.31
C ASN A 29 -9.22 -23.68 -5.03
N GLY A 30 -9.57 -22.63 -5.78
CA GLY A 30 -10.76 -22.55 -6.62
C GLY A 30 -12.06 -22.27 -5.87
N ASN A 31 -12.02 -21.72 -4.65
CA ASN A 31 -13.20 -21.44 -3.84
C ASN A 31 -13.88 -20.09 -4.18
N GLY A 32 -13.31 -19.31 -5.12
CA GLY A 32 -13.86 -18.03 -5.57
C GLY A 32 -13.59 -16.85 -4.64
N ILE A 33 -12.73 -17.01 -3.63
CA ILE A 33 -12.31 -15.97 -2.67
C ILE A 33 -10.80 -16.08 -2.40
N LEU A 34 -10.12 -14.97 -2.15
CA LEU A 34 -8.68 -14.99 -1.92
C LEU A 34 -8.36 -14.77 -0.46
N SER A 35 -7.61 -15.71 0.12
CA SER A 35 -6.97 -15.53 1.41
C SER A 35 -5.69 -14.69 1.30
N LEU A 36 -5.22 -14.13 2.43
CA LEU A 36 -3.93 -13.43 2.47
C LEU A 36 -2.77 -14.33 2.00
N ALA A 37 -2.79 -15.63 2.32
CA ALA A 37 -1.74 -16.56 1.93
C ALA A 37 -1.69 -16.77 0.39
N GLU A 38 -2.85 -16.84 -0.25
CA GLU A 38 -2.96 -16.94 -1.71
C GLU A 38 -2.46 -15.67 -2.40
N ILE A 39 -2.84 -14.51 -1.87
CA ILE A 39 -2.34 -13.22 -2.34
C ILE A 39 -0.82 -13.13 -2.16
N ASP A 40 -0.31 -13.48 -0.98
CA ASP A 40 1.13 -13.44 -0.69
C ASP A 40 1.94 -14.33 -1.64
N LYS A 41 1.41 -15.51 -1.98
CA LYS A 41 2.05 -16.43 -2.93
C LYS A 41 2.01 -15.87 -4.35
N ALA A 42 0.85 -15.44 -4.82
CA ALA A 42 0.67 -14.95 -6.18
C ALA A 42 1.43 -13.64 -6.42
N VAL A 43 1.53 -12.76 -5.42
CA VAL A 43 2.30 -11.51 -5.50
C VAL A 43 3.79 -11.80 -5.67
N VAL A 44 4.35 -12.80 -4.99
CA VAL A 44 5.76 -13.18 -5.18
C VAL A 44 6.02 -13.66 -6.61
N GLU A 45 5.06 -14.34 -7.22
CA GLU A 45 5.20 -14.89 -8.57
C GLU A 45 4.97 -13.85 -9.67
N ILE A 46 4.00 -12.95 -9.50
CA ILE A 46 3.63 -11.93 -10.51
C ILE A 46 4.43 -10.64 -10.36
N TYR A 47 4.75 -10.27 -9.11
CA TYR A 47 5.46 -9.05 -8.77
C TYR A 47 6.67 -9.35 -7.88
N PRO A 48 7.75 -9.93 -8.45
CA PRO A 48 8.95 -10.26 -7.67
C PRO A 48 9.52 -9.07 -6.88
N GLN A 49 9.32 -7.84 -7.37
CA GLN A 49 9.72 -6.61 -6.68
C GLN A 49 8.95 -6.36 -5.37
N LEU A 50 7.73 -6.87 -5.24
CA LEU A 50 6.92 -6.80 -4.01
C LEU A 50 7.19 -7.97 -3.04
N ALA A 51 8.00 -8.96 -3.43
CA ALA A 51 8.17 -10.19 -2.65
C ALA A 51 8.67 -9.93 -1.22
N GLU A 52 9.57 -8.94 -1.06
CA GLU A 52 10.13 -8.53 0.22
C GLU A 52 9.31 -7.43 0.92
N ASP A 53 8.38 -6.79 0.20
CA ASP A 53 7.62 -5.63 0.65
C ASP A 53 6.29 -6.07 1.30
N LYS A 54 6.37 -7.08 2.16
CA LYS A 54 5.21 -7.66 2.89
C LYS A 54 4.33 -6.64 3.60
N PRO A 55 4.86 -5.55 4.21
CA PRO A 55 4.01 -4.51 4.80
C PRO A 55 3.06 -3.85 3.78
N ALA A 56 3.52 -3.60 2.55
CA ALA A 56 2.70 -3.05 1.48
C ALA A 56 1.57 -4.00 1.08
N VAL A 57 1.89 -5.28 0.88
CA VAL A 57 0.92 -6.32 0.53
C VAL A 57 -0.17 -6.45 1.60
N ARG A 58 0.23 -6.51 2.88
CA ARG A 58 -0.72 -6.61 4.00
C ARG A 58 -1.62 -5.38 4.10
N ARG A 59 -1.07 -4.19 3.83
CA ARG A 59 -1.85 -2.94 3.85
C ARG A 59 -2.85 -2.87 2.70
N ALA A 60 -2.44 -3.30 1.50
CA ALA A 60 -3.30 -3.41 0.32
C ALA A 60 -4.46 -4.38 0.57
N TYR A 61 -4.17 -5.59 1.04
CA TYR A 61 -5.18 -6.58 1.39
C TYR A 61 -6.21 -6.04 2.38
N LYS A 62 -5.77 -5.46 3.51
CA LYS A 62 -6.68 -4.89 4.51
C LYS A 62 -7.54 -3.74 3.97
N ALA A 63 -7.04 -2.97 3.00
CA ALA A 63 -7.77 -1.85 2.41
C ALA A 63 -8.68 -2.27 1.25
N ALA A 64 -8.44 -3.45 0.66
CA ALA A 64 -9.26 -4.05 -0.38
C ALA A 64 -10.44 -4.85 0.19
N ASP A 65 -10.27 -5.47 1.37
CA ASP A 65 -11.32 -6.17 2.12
C ASP A 65 -12.34 -5.18 2.69
N THR A 66 -13.29 -4.77 1.84
CA THR A 66 -14.34 -3.82 2.20
C THR A 66 -15.51 -4.49 2.90
N SER A 67 -15.75 -5.76 2.60
CA SER A 67 -16.73 -6.59 3.27
C SER A 67 -16.34 -6.95 4.70
N LYS A 68 -15.04 -6.88 5.03
CA LYS A 68 -14.44 -7.21 6.34
C LYS A 68 -14.66 -8.67 6.74
N ASP A 69 -14.75 -9.56 5.75
CA ASP A 69 -14.91 -11.00 5.97
C ASP A 69 -13.55 -11.73 6.08
N GLY A 70 -12.43 -11.02 5.88
CA GLY A 70 -11.10 -11.60 5.90
C GLY A 70 -10.72 -12.28 4.59
N PHE A 71 -11.45 -12.05 3.50
CA PHE A 71 -11.15 -12.57 2.18
C PHE A 71 -11.33 -11.47 1.13
N ILE A 72 -10.79 -11.69 -0.07
CA ILE A 72 -11.01 -10.82 -1.23
C ILE A 72 -11.86 -11.55 -2.23
N ASN A 73 -13.08 -11.09 -2.45
CA ASN A 73 -13.94 -11.62 -3.50
C ASN A 73 -13.63 -10.94 -4.86
N PHE A 74 -14.21 -11.46 -5.95
CA PHE A 74 -13.96 -10.94 -7.30
C PHE A 74 -14.31 -9.45 -7.47
N LYS A 75 -15.27 -8.90 -6.71
CA LYS A 75 -15.63 -7.47 -6.80
C LYS A 75 -14.56 -6.59 -6.14
N GLU A 76 -13.93 -7.09 -5.08
CA GLU A 76 -12.84 -6.41 -4.36
C GLU A 76 -11.48 -6.58 -5.05
N PHE A 77 -11.35 -7.59 -5.92
CA PHE A 77 -10.07 -7.92 -6.55
C PHE A 77 -9.49 -6.80 -7.42
N GLY A 78 -10.32 -6.08 -8.17
CA GLY A 78 -9.84 -4.94 -8.97
C GLY A 78 -9.15 -3.90 -8.10
N ARG A 79 -9.81 -3.57 -6.98
CA ARG A 79 -9.28 -2.67 -5.95
C ARG A 79 -8.00 -3.23 -5.31
N LEU A 80 -7.91 -4.53 -5.06
CA LEU A 80 -6.69 -5.15 -4.52
C LEU A 80 -5.47 -4.87 -5.40
N ILE A 81 -5.59 -5.07 -6.73
CA ILE A 81 -4.49 -4.87 -7.66
C ILE A 81 -4.02 -3.42 -7.66
N ASP A 82 -4.94 -2.46 -7.72
CA ASP A 82 -4.56 -1.05 -7.70
C ASP A 82 -3.92 -0.65 -6.35
N LEU A 83 -4.43 -1.18 -5.24
CA LEU A 83 -3.88 -0.92 -3.91
C LEU A 83 -2.51 -1.58 -3.72
N LEU A 84 -2.25 -2.75 -4.31
CA LEU A 84 -0.93 -3.39 -4.28
C LEU A 84 0.12 -2.45 -4.90
N TYR A 85 -0.19 -1.83 -6.04
CA TYR A 85 0.70 -0.87 -6.67
C TYR A 85 0.87 0.40 -5.84
N TYR A 86 -0.24 0.98 -5.38
CA TYR A 86 -0.22 2.20 -4.57
C TYR A 86 0.61 2.04 -3.30
N TYR A 87 0.34 1.00 -2.50
CA TYR A 87 1.07 0.77 -1.25
C TYR A 87 2.51 0.34 -1.48
N ASN A 88 2.81 -0.34 -2.59
CA ASN A 88 4.20 -0.59 -2.97
C ASN A 88 4.96 0.70 -3.21
N ASN A 89 4.41 1.63 -3.99
CA ASN A 89 5.08 2.91 -4.24
C ASN A 89 5.28 3.72 -2.95
N LEU A 90 4.31 3.70 -2.04
CA LEU A 90 4.47 4.30 -0.71
C LEU A 90 5.58 3.61 0.09
N PHE A 91 5.66 2.29 0.04
CA PHE A 91 6.70 1.54 0.75
C PHE A 91 8.08 1.82 0.18
N GLN A 92 8.21 2.04 -1.13
CA GLN A 92 9.48 2.49 -1.73
C GLN A 92 9.90 3.88 -1.25
N VAL A 93 8.96 4.80 -1.00
CA VAL A 93 9.29 6.09 -0.36
C VAL A 93 9.69 5.86 1.10
N PHE A 94 8.95 5.02 1.83
CA PHE A 94 9.27 4.67 3.21
C PHE A 94 10.68 4.09 3.35
N LYS A 95 11.07 3.13 2.49
CA LYS A 95 12.43 2.54 2.45
C LYS A 95 13.53 3.55 2.15
N LYS A 96 13.24 4.63 1.44
CA LYS A 96 14.23 5.70 1.21
C LYS A 96 14.45 6.58 2.44
N LEU A 97 13.46 6.64 3.33
CA LEU A 97 13.51 7.41 4.57
C LEU A 97 14.12 6.59 5.71
N ASP A 98 13.78 5.31 5.79
CA ASP A 98 14.32 4.33 6.74
C ASP A 98 15.76 3.95 6.34
N ILE A 99 16.75 4.65 6.89
CA ILE A 99 18.15 4.56 6.47
C ILE A 99 18.82 3.32 7.07
N ASP A 100 18.49 3.00 8.32
CA ASP A 100 19.06 1.85 9.02
C ASP A 100 18.27 0.55 8.82
N ASN A 101 17.13 0.61 8.11
CA ASN A 101 16.24 -0.50 7.77
C ASN A 101 15.64 -1.20 9.00
N ASP A 102 15.42 -0.46 10.10
CA ASP A 102 14.75 -0.99 11.29
C ASP A 102 13.23 -1.12 11.13
N ARG A 103 12.70 -0.74 9.96
CA ARG A 103 11.27 -0.71 9.57
C ARG A 103 10.46 0.39 10.26
N ARG A 104 11.14 1.42 10.76
CA ARG A 104 10.56 2.59 11.40
C ARG A 104 11.31 3.83 10.88
N ILE A 105 10.70 4.99 11.01
CA ILE A 105 11.37 6.24 10.69
C ILE A 105 11.50 7.02 11.99
N ASN A 106 12.74 7.13 12.49
CA ASN A 106 13.04 7.97 13.63
C ASN A 106 13.11 9.46 13.23
N PHE A 107 13.18 10.36 14.21
CA PHE A 107 13.16 11.81 13.92
C PHE A 107 14.36 12.28 13.07
N ASN A 108 15.54 11.64 13.20
CA ASN A 108 16.72 12.02 12.42
C ASN A 108 16.58 11.60 10.96
N GLU A 109 16.00 10.43 10.71
CA GLU A 109 15.67 9.93 9.38
C GLU A 109 14.59 10.79 8.72
N PHE A 110 13.50 11.07 9.45
CA PHE A 110 12.47 12.00 9.00
C PHE A 110 13.06 13.36 8.62
N LYS A 111 13.95 13.91 9.45
CA LYS A 111 14.62 15.19 9.17
C LYS A 111 15.46 15.17 7.89
N LYS A 112 16.00 14.02 7.48
CA LYS A 112 16.78 13.90 6.25
C LYS A 112 15.92 13.80 4.99
N GLY A 113 14.62 13.48 5.10
CA GLY A 113 13.78 13.20 3.95
C GLY A 113 12.34 13.70 3.99
N TYR A 114 11.97 14.58 4.93
CA TYR A 114 10.61 15.12 5.06
C TYR A 114 10.08 15.76 3.76
N GLU A 115 10.96 16.32 2.92
CA GLU A 115 10.59 16.89 1.62
C GLU A 115 10.02 15.84 0.66
N LEU A 116 10.51 14.59 0.73
CA LEU A 116 9.97 13.47 -0.06
C LEU A 116 8.54 13.09 0.35
N MET A 117 8.09 13.54 1.51
CA MET A 117 6.71 13.36 2.01
C MET A 117 5.80 14.52 1.62
N GLY A 118 6.27 15.48 0.81
CA GLY A 118 5.52 16.69 0.47
C GLY A 118 5.38 17.66 1.65
N ILE A 119 6.23 17.53 2.67
CA ILE A 119 6.22 18.41 3.84
C ILE A 119 7.14 19.60 3.55
N ASN A 120 6.59 20.81 3.74
CA ASN A 120 7.35 22.05 3.66
C ASN A 120 7.28 22.77 5.01
N VAL A 121 8.44 23.00 5.63
CA VAL A 121 8.57 23.62 6.97
C VAL A 121 9.78 24.53 7.00
N ASN A 122 9.71 25.61 7.78
CA ASN A 122 10.75 26.64 7.81
C ASN A 122 11.53 26.66 9.13
N SER A 123 11.18 25.79 10.10
CA SER A 123 11.87 25.72 11.38
C SER A 123 11.98 24.31 11.94
N PRO A 124 12.99 24.02 12.78
CA PRO A 124 13.10 22.74 13.49
C PRO A 124 11.89 22.41 14.37
N LYS A 125 11.23 23.45 14.93
CA LYS A 125 10.04 23.29 15.76
C LYS A 125 8.84 22.82 14.94
N GLU A 126 8.62 23.41 13.77
CA GLU A 126 7.57 22.96 12.83
C GLU A 126 7.83 21.54 12.34
N LEU A 127 9.09 21.22 12.01
CA LEU A 127 9.48 19.87 11.58
C LEU A 127 9.16 18.83 12.67
N LYS A 128 9.50 19.13 13.93
CA LYS A 128 9.17 18.26 15.05
C LYS A 128 7.66 18.12 15.24
N SER A 129 6.92 19.23 15.13
CA SER A 129 5.46 19.20 15.17
C SER A 129 4.85 18.35 14.06
N LYS A 130 5.43 18.34 12.86
CA LYS A 130 4.97 17.50 11.74
C LYS A 130 5.27 16.02 11.98
N PHE A 131 6.44 15.71 12.53
CA PHE A 131 6.77 14.36 12.96
C PHE A 131 5.75 13.85 13.98
N ASP A 132 5.49 14.64 15.03
CA ASP A 132 4.56 14.27 16.11
C ASP A 132 3.09 14.19 15.63
N GLU A 133 2.70 14.93 14.58
CA GLU A 133 1.38 14.78 13.93
C GLU A 133 1.24 13.42 13.22
N ILE A 134 2.33 12.90 12.67
CA ILE A 134 2.34 11.62 11.93
C ILE A 134 2.48 10.45 12.90
N ASP A 135 3.31 10.56 13.94
CA ASP A 135 3.46 9.58 15.02
C ASP A 135 2.23 9.58 15.97
N THR A 136 1.11 9.10 15.44
CA THR A 136 -0.19 9.09 16.12
C THR A 136 -0.20 8.21 17.37
N ASN A 137 0.57 7.13 17.39
CA ASN A 137 0.66 6.22 18.54
C ASN A 137 1.65 6.74 19.62
N ARG A 138 2.39 7.81 19.33
CA ARG A 138 3.38 8.44 20.21
C ARG A 138 4.52 7.49 20.62
N GLY A 139 4.89 6.60 19.71
CA GLY A 139 5.95 5.62 19.91
C GLY A 139 7.34 6.23 19.80
N GLY A 140 7.46 7.46 19.30
CA GLY A 140 8.72 8.14 19.00
C GLY A 140 9.27 7.82 17.62
N TYR A 141 8.52 7.08 16.80
CA TYR A 141 8.89 6.63 15.46
C TYR A 141 7.66 6.58 14.57
N ILE A 142 7.81 6.95 13.30
CA ILE A 142 6.74 6.81 12.31
C ILE A 142 6.77 5.37 11.77
N LEU A 143 5.67 4.65 11.96
CA LEU A 143 5.47 3.32 11.36
C LEU A 143 4.91 3.44 9.94
N PHE A 144 5.00 2.37 9.15
CA PHE A 144 4.48 2.38 7.78
C PHE A 144 2.97 2.67 7.70
N ASP A 145 2.18 2.21 8.67
CA ASP A 145 0.73 2.50 8.72
C ASP A 145 0.45 4.00 8.94
N GLU A 146 1.27 4.66 9.76
CA GLU A 146 1.19 6.10 10.04
C GLU A 146 1.64 6.91 8.83
N PHE A 147 2.75 6.50 8.21
CA PHE A 147 3.21 7.05 6.95
C PHE A 147 2.13 6.97 5.87
N CYS A 148 1.47 5.82 5.68
CA CYS A 148 0.39 5.64 4.72
C CYS A 148 -0.79 6.57 4.99
N THR A 149 -1.13 6.77 6.26
CA THR A 149 -2.23 7.65 6.67
C THR A 149 -1.92 9.10 6.31
N HIS A 150 -0.68 9.55 6.59
CA HIS A 150 -0.23 10.87 6.18
C HIS A 150 -0.21 11.02 4.65
N ALA A 151 0.39 10.05 3.95
CA ALA A 151 0.51 10.04 2.49
C ALA A 151 -0.85 10.14 1.79
N ALA A 152 -1.87 9.43 2.29
CA ALA A 152 -3.24 9.54 1.80
C ALA A 152 -3.83 10.94 2.03
N LYS A 153 -3.63 11.53 3.22
CA LYS A 153 -4.11 12.87 3.59
C LYS A 153 -3.54 13.96 2.68
N VAL A 154 -2.26 13.88 2.34
CA VAL A 154 -1.58 14.86 1.47
C VAL A 154 -1.62 14.50 -0.02
N LYS A 155 -2.25 13.36 -0.38
CA LYS A 155 -2.26 12.80 -1.74
C LYS A 155 -0.86 12.69 -2.33
N LEU A 156 0.08 12.16 -1.53
CA LEU A 156 1.49 12.05 -1.87
C LEU A 156 1.70 11.33 -3.21
N ILE A 157 0.86 10.34 -3.49
CA ILE A 157 0.77 9.65 -4.77
C ILE A 157 -0.65 9.85 -5.29
N SER A 158 -0.79 10.44 -6.47
CA SER A 158 -2.08 10.85 -7.06
C SER A 158 -2.96 9.71 -7.57
N GLU A 159 -2.47 8.47 -7.55
CA GLU A 159 -3.11 7.28 -8.14
C GLU A 159 -3.92 6.48 -7.11
N ILE A 160 -4.79 7.15 -6.35
CA ILE A 160 -5.76 6.46 -5.50
C ILE A 160 -6.99 6.12 -6.37
N PRO A 161 -7.40 4.84 -6.50
CA PRO A 161 -8.70 4.50 -7.09
C PRO A 161 -9.81 5.24 -6.34
N GLN A 162 -10.70 5.94 -7.07
CA GLN A 162 -11.68 6.88 -6.48
C GLN A 162 -12.51 6.26 -5.34
N ASP A 163 -12.75 4.96 -5.37
CA ASP A 163 -13.53 4.22 -4.38
C ASP A 163 -12.83 4.07 -3.02
N ALA A 164 -11.54 4.38 -2.90
CA ALA A 164 -10.81 4.27 -1.62
C ALA A 164 -11.05 5.46 -0.67
N LYS A 165 -11.74 6.50 -1.15
CA LYS A 165 -12.08 7.68 -0.34
C LYS A 165 -13.35 7.51 0.50
N GLU A 166 -14.23 6.57 0.18
CA GLU A 166 -15.53 6.45 0.86
C GLU A 166 -15.48 5.74 2.22
N ALA A 167 -14.32 5.23 2.66
CA ALA A 167 -14.20 4.56 3.96
C ALA A 167 -13.93 5.50 5.17
N GLN A 168 -13.90 6.82 4.98
CA GLN A 168 -13.60 7.79 6.06
C GLN A 168 -14.63 8.92 6.25
N GLU A 169 -15.78 8.90 5.57
CA GLU A 169 -16.90 9.80 5.88
C GLU A 169 -18.07 9.01 6.47
N THR A 170 -17.89 8.53 7.70
CA THR A 170 -19.02 8.19 8.58
C THR A 170 -18.65 8.46 10.02
N GLN A 171 -18.61 9.76 10.37
CA GLN A 171 -19.21 10.35 11.59
C GLN A 171 -18.96 11.86 11.60
#